data_AF-A0A3S3SVZ8-F1
#
_entry.id   AF-A0A3S3SVZ8-F1
#
_cell.length_a   1.000
_cell.length_b   1.000
_cell.length_c   1.000
_cell.angle_alpha   90.00
_cell.angle_beta   90.00
_cell.angle_gamma   90.00
#
_symmetry.space_group_name_H-M   'P 1'
#
loop_
_entity.id
_entity.type
_entity.pdbx_description
1 polymer ?
#
loop_
_entity_poly.entity_id
_entity_poly.type
_entity_poly.pdbx_seq_one_letter_code
_entity_poly.pdbx_strand_id
1 'polypeptide(L)'
;MNSDFDDRIKMEPAHVERLLAAVEAKFKRCQTLYFVYFETAQHSILCNDTTALPLSVECEIEDATIITRHSFRVENPIAYREMINYNFQTFVITLASLYENLVALSEVFVKKVIVFVKNKPVSTPLRDYIDFHRKLMLLGYRSSDHLSTCLTNSDPFLSKYLTHITMLRNRFMHGYSINIEMSGTEYVIENLNSGTLSARSTDLLIDRYTKEVLEKSEVFIRELMVALYEMGKGSSSNIPA
;
A
#
# COMPACT_ATOMS: atom_id res chain seq x y z
N MET A 1 -5.27 5.03 -36.87
CA MET A 1 -6.11 5.42 -35.71
C MET A 1 -5.40 4.98 -34.44
N ASN A 2 -4.63 5.88 -33.81
CA ASN A 2 -4.05 5.70 -32.46
C ASN A 2 -3.31 6.96 -31.94
N SER A 3 -3.13 7.99 -32.77
CA SER A 3 -2.45 9.24 -32.38
C SER A 3 -3.12 9.95 -31.19
N ASP A 4 -4.45 9.94 -31.10
CA ASP A 4 -5.21 10.56 -30.01
C ASP A 4 -5.05 9.88 -28.64
N PHE A 5 -4.56 8.64 -28.59
CA PHE A 5 -4.26 7.94 -27.33
C PHE A 5 -2.84 8.25 -26.84
N ASP A 6 -1.89 8.47 -27.75
CA ASP A 6 -0.49 8.74 -27.42
C ASP A 6 -0.26 10.16 -26.87
N ASP A 7 -1.12 11.12 -27.22
CA ASP A 7 -0.99 12.53 -26.83
C ASP A 7 -1.50 12.85 -25.41
N ARG A 8 -2.25 11.96 -24.75
CA ARG A 8 -2.84 12.24 -23.42
C ARG A 8 -1.92 11.95 -22.24
N ILE A 9 -0.85 11.18 -22.46
CA ILE A 9 0.18 10.89 -21.46
C ILE A 9 1.51 11.26 -22.09
N LYS A 10 1.72 12.56 -22.30
CA LYS A 10 3.09 13.06 -22.50
C LYS A 10 3.82 12.86 -21.19
N MET A 11 4.97 12.19 -21.26
CA MET A 11 5.85 11.99 -20.12
C MET A 11 6.42 13.36 -19.71
N GLU A 12 5.71 14.07 -18.85
CA GLU A 12 6.20 15.30 -18.25
C GLU A 12 7.12 14.95 -17.08
N PRO A 13 8.41 15.30 -17.11
CA PRO A 13 9.35 14.96 -16.03
C PRO A 13 8.86 15.43 -14.66
N ALA A 14 8.28 16.63 -14.58
CA ALA A 14 7.70 17.18 -13.37
C ALA A 14 6.49 16.39 -12.84
N HIS A 15 5.76 15.66 -13.69
CA HIS A 15 4.69 14.77 -13.23
C HIS A 15 5.25 13.48 -12.64
N VAL A 16 6.27 12.89 -13.29
CA VAL A 16 6.97 11.70 -12.80
C VAL A 16 7.63 11.97 -11.45
N GLU A 17 8.36 13.08 -11.31
CA GLU A 17 8.99 13.49 -10.06
C GLU A 17 7.97 13.65 -8.92
N ARG A 18 6.82 14.26 -9.19
CA ARG A 18 5.73 14.37 -8.21
C ARG A 18 5.21 13.01 -7.77
N LEU A 19 5.03 12.06 -8.70
CA LEU A 19 4.57 10.71 -8.36
C LEU A 19 5.62 9.96 -7.54
N LEU A 20 6.91 10.05 -7.89
CA LEU A 20 8.01 9.44 -7.14
C LEU A 20 8.10 10.01 -5.72
N ALA A 21 8.09 11.33 -5.57
CA ALA A 21 8.10 11.98 -4.26
C ALA A 21 6.85 11.58 -3.43
N ALA A 22 5.70 11.47 -4.07
CA ALA A 22 4.46 11.03 -3.44
C ALA A 22 4.50 9.57 -2.99
N VAL A 23 5.17 8.68 -3.74
CA VAL A 23 5.41 7.28 -3.38
C VAL A 23 6.34 7.20 -2.17
N GLU A 24 7.47 7.89 -2.23
CA GLU A 24 8.46 7.92 -1.14
C GLU A 24 7.83 8.43 0.16
N ALA A 25 7.19 9.61 0.13
CA ALA A 25 6.61 10.21 1.31
C ALA A 25 5.51 9.34 1.96
N LYS A 26 4.68 8.68 1.14
CA LYS A 26 3.62 7.79 1.64
C LYS A 26 4.20 6.50 2.23
N PHE A 27 5.20 5.92 1.58
CA PHE A 27 5.84 4.72 2.10
C PHE A 27 6.56 5.01 3.43
N LYS A 28 7.32 6.11 3.51
CA LYS A 28 7.92 6.59 4.77
C LYS A 28 6.87 6.81 5.85
N ARG A 29 5.72 7.41 5.52
CA ARG A 29 4.61 7.58 6.46
C ARG A 29 4.10 6.23 6.99
N CYS A 30 3.96 5.22 6.13
CA CYS A 30 3.58 3.87 6.57
C CYS A 30 4.64 3.24 7.49
N GLN A 31 5.93 3.42 7.20
CA GLN A 31 7.03 2.96 8.07
C GLN A 31 6.97 3.63 9.44
N THR A 32 6.81 4.96 9.49
CA THR A 32 6.65 5.69 10.76
C THR A 32 5.48 5.18 11.56
N LEU A 33 4.32 4.95 10.93
CA LEU A 33 3.15 4.44 11.63
C LEU A 33 3.42 3.04 12.23
N TYR A 34 4.11 2.19 11.49
CA TYR A 34 4.49 0.85 11.96
C TYR A 34 5.40 0.89 13.18
N PHE A 35 6.56 1.56 13.08
CA PHE A 35 7.54 1.59 14.17
C PHE A 35 7.02 2.30 15.41
N VAL A 36 6.23 3.37 15.25
CA VAL A 36 5.72 4.13 16.39
C VAL A 36 4.55 3.41 17.08
N TYR A 37 3.62 2.81 16.33
CA TYR A 37 2.33 2.36 16.89
C TYR A 37 2.13 0.84 16.88
N PHE A 38 2.73 0.09 15.96
CA PHE A 38 2.37 -1.30 15.73
C PHE A 38 3.47 -2.30 16.09
N GLU A 39 4.75 -1.97 15.94
CA GLU A 39 5.86 -2.89 16.20
C GLU A 39 5.83 -3.49 17.62
N THR A 40 5.54 -2.64 18.61
CA THR A 40 5.51 -3.02 20.03
C THR A 40 4.13 -2.84 20.64
N ALA A 41 3.08 -2.98 19.82
CA ALA A 41 1.70 -2.82 20.25
C ALA A 41 1.37 -3.71 21.47
N GLN A 42 0.91 -3.09 22.56
CA GLN A 42 0.61 -3.79 23.81
C GLN A 42 -0.80 -4.38 23.76
N HIS A 43 -0.92 -5.59 23.21
CA HIS A 43 -2.19 -6.29 23.07
C HIS A 43 -2.96 -6.48 24.38
N SER A 44 -2.26 -6.66 25.51
CA SER A 44 -2.89 -6.73 26.85
C SER A 44 -3.67 -5.46 27.17
N ILE A 45 -3.05 -4.28 26.99
CA ILE A 45 -3.68 -2.98 27.20
C ILE A 45 -4.83 -2.77 26.22
N LEU A 46 -4.64 -3.13 24.95
CA LEU A 46 -5.73 -3.09 23.96
C LEU A 46 -6.92 -3.96 24.37
N CYS A 47 -6.67 -5.04 25.11
CA CYS A 47 -7.67 -5.96 25.64
C CYS A 47 -8.14 -5.63 27.08
N ASN A 48 -8.03 -4.37 27.52
CA ASN A 48 -8.46 -3.86 28.82
C ASN A 48 -7.58 -4.23 30.04
N ASP A 49 -6.38 -4.76 29.85
CA ASP A 49 -5.44 -4.90 30.95
C ASP A 49 -4.89 -3.53 31.36
N THR A 50 -5.07 -3.16 32.63
CA THR A 50 -4.60 -1.89 33.19
C THR A 50 -3.29 -2.02 33.97
N THR A 51 -2.77 -3.23 34.17
CA THR A 51 -1.56 -3.47 34.98
C THR A 51 -0.29 -2.88 34.37
N ALA A 52 -0.28 -2.73 33.04
CA ALA A 52 0.83 -2.16 32.28
C ALA A 52 0.68 -0.65 31.98
N LEU A 53 -0.28 0.03 32.63
CA LEU A 53 -0.47 1.48 32.49
C LEU A 53 0.20 2.26 33.65
N PRO A 54 0.68 3.49 33.40
CA PRO A 54 0.67 4.21 32.13
C PRO A 54 1.70 3.65 31.14
N LEU A 55 1.32 3.60 29.86
CA LEU A 55 2.22 3.22 28.78
C LEU A 55 2.95 4.46 28.27
N SER A 56 4.27 4.43 28.22
CA SER A 56 5.10 5.44 27.57
C SER A 56 5.93 4.77 26.48
N VAL A 57 5.85 5.29 25.26
CA VAL A 57 6.62 4.81 24.12
C VAL A 57 7.46 5.95 23.59
N GLU A 58 8.74 5.66 23.35
CA GLU A 58 9.69 6.54 22.67
C GLU A 58 10.30 5.75 21.51
N CYS A 59 10.32 6.37 20.34
CA CYS A 59 10.82 5.77 19.11
C CYS A 59 11.66 6.82 18.37
N GLU A 60 12.87 6.45 17.98
CA GLU A 60 13.71 7.24 17.10
C GLU A 60 13.76 6.58 15.72
N ILE A 61 13.48 7.36 14.68
CA ILE A 61 13.55 6.90 13.29
C ILE A 61 14.63 7.70 12.59
N GLU A 62 15.64 7.01 12.08
CA GLU A 62 16.72 7.58 11.28
C GLU A 62 16.37 7.54 9.79
N ASP A 63 16.27 8.71 9.16
CA ASP A 63 16.10 8.88 7.71
C ASP A 63 17.33 9.60 7.16
N ALA A 64 18.26 8.82 6.59
CA ALA A 64 19.56 9.25 6.09
C ALA A 64 20.41 9.99 7.14
N THR A 65 20.25 11.30 7.27
CA THR A 65 20.98 12.14 8.24
C THR A 65 20.06 12.79 9.27
N ILE A 66 18.75 12.54 9.20
CA ILE A 66 17.74 13.17 10.05
C ILE A 66 17.23 12.12 11.02
N ILE A 67 17.36 12.38 12.32
CA ILE A 67 16.75 11.57 13.38
C ILE A 67 15.46 12.24 13.81
N THR A 68 14.34 11.55 13.64
CA THR A 68 13.02 12.00 14.10
C THR A 68 12.64 11.25 15.36
N ARG A 69 12.28 11.99 16.41
CA ARG A 69 11.83 11.44 17.69
C ARG A 69 10.32 11.48 17.79
N HIS A 70 9.73 10.34 18.10
CA HIS A 70 8.31 10.18 18.36
C HIS A 70 8.12 9.67 19.78
N SER A 71 7.20 10.29 20.52
CA SER A 71 6.85 9.84 21.86
C SER A 71 5.37 10.02 22.12
N PHE A 72 4.75 9.08 22.81
CA PHE A 72 3.41 9.24 23.35
C PHE A 72 3.31 8.59 24.73
N ARG A 73 2.35 9.05 25.51
CA ARG A 73 1.99 8.47 26.79
C ARG A 73 0.49 8.27 26.85
N VAL A 74 0.07 7.09 27.32
CA VAL A 74 -1.34 6.75 27.47
C VAL A 74 -1.62 6.25 28.87
N GLU A 75 -2.70 6.75 29.47
CA GLU A 75 -3.06 6.48 30.86
C GLU A 75 -4.28 5.57 31.01
N ASN A 76 -5.02 5.32 29.93
CA ASN A 76 -6.18 4.44 29.96
C ASN A 76 -6.29 3.57 28.69
N PRO A 77 -6.87 2.35 28.79
CA PRO A 77 -6.99 1.44 27.65
C PRO A 77 -7.81 1.97 26.47
N ILE A 78 -8.82 2.81 26.74
CA ILE A 78 -9.74 3.34 25.72
C ILE A 78 -8.98 4.28 24.79
N ALA A 79 -8.25 5.24 25.35
CA ALA A 79 -7.41 6.17 24.61
C ALA A 79 -6.32 5.42 23.82
N TYR A 80 -5.78 4.33 24.36
CA TYR A 80 -4.80 3.52 23.63
C TYR A 80 -5.42 2.87 22.40
N ARG A 81 -6.62 2.28 22.55
CA ARG A 81 -7.37 1.71 21.41
C ARG A 81 -7.73 2.76 20.37
N GLU A 82 -8.25 3.91 20.78
CA GLU A 82 -8.61 4.98 19.85
C GLU A 82 -7.39 5.46 19.04
N MET A 83 -6.26 5.62 19.70
CA MET A 83 -4.99 5.97 19.05
C MET A 83 -4.54 4.89 18.06
N ILE A 84 -4.57 3.62 18.46
CA ILE A 84 -4.20 2.51 17.57
C ILE A 84 -5.16 2.42 16.36
N ASN A 85 -6.48 2.55 16.59
CA ASN A 85 -7.49 2.51 15.54
C ASN A 85 -7.31 3.65 14.53
N TYR A 86 -7.11 4.87 15.01
CA TYR A 86 -6.88 6.04 14.16
C TYR A 86 -5.61 5.88 13.31
N ASN A 87 -4.52 5.42 13.91
CA ASN A 87 -3.28 5.22 13.18
C ASN A 87 -3.37 4.05 12.20
N PHE A 88 -4.14 3.00 12.50
CA PHE A 88 -4.38 1.90 11.57
C PHE A 88 -5.21 2.33 10.37
N GLN A 89 -6.26 3.11 10.59
CA GLN A 89 -7.02 3.74 9.52
C GLN A 89 -6.10 4.58 8.63
N THR A 90 -5.25 5.41 9.24
CA THR A 90 -4.28 6.25 8.53
C THR A 90 -3.31 5.39 7.71
N PHE A 91 -2.80 4.30 8.27
CA PHE A 91 -1.91 3.36 7.59
C PHE A 91 -2.57 2.78 6.32
N VAL A 92 -3.79 2.24 6.45
CA VAL A 92 -4.51 1.63 5.33
C VAL A 92 -4.82 2.64 4.23
N ILE A 93 -5.30 3.83 4.58
CA ILE A 93 -5.62 4.89 3.60
C ILE A 93 -4.34 5.34 2.87
N THR A 94 -3.26 5.55 3.63
CA THR A 94 -1.96 5.97 3.06
C THR A 94 -1.42 4.91 2.10
N LEU A 95 -1.50 3.64 2.48
CA LEU A 95 -1.05 2.52 1.67
C LEU A 95 -1.89 2.33 0.41
N ALA A 96 -3.21 2.45 0.50
CA ALA A 96 -4.07 2.39 -0.69
C ALA A 96 -3.72 3.51 -1.68
N SER A 97 -3.51 4.74 -1.18
CA SER A 97 -3.08 5.86 -2.01
C SER A 97 -1.67 5.69 -2.57
N LEU A 98 -0.77 5.03 -1.85
CA LEU A 98 0.55 4.62 -2.35
C LEU A 98 0.41 3.74 -3.60
N TYR A 99 -0.42 2.69 -3.53
CA TYR A 99 -0.68 1.82 -4.68
C TYR A 99 -1.31 2.52 -5.87
N GLU A 100 -2.21 3.48 -5.64
CA GLU A 100 -2.76 4.32 -6.71
C GLU A 100 -1.64 5.11 -7.44
N ASN A 101 -0.66 5.66 -6.70
CA ASN A 101 0.49 6.34 -7.32
C ASN A 101 1.42 5.39 -8.07
N LEU A 102 1.61 4.16 -7.58
CA LEU A 102 2.40 3.14 -8.28
C LEU A 102 1.76 2.74 -9.60
N VAL A 103 0.42 2.61 -9.65
CA VAL A 103 -0.31 2.36 -10.90
C VAL A 103 -0.12 3.53 -11.86
N ALA A 104 -0.35 4.76 -11.40
CA ALA A 104 -0.18 5.95 -12.23
C ALA A 104 1.25 6.05 -12.80
N LEU A 105 2.27 5.78 -11.98
CA LEU A 105 3.65 5.74 -12.42
C LEU A 105 3.87 4.65 -13.48
N SER A 106 3.30 3.46 -13.24
CA SER A 106 3.42 2.34 -14.18
C SER A 106 2.74 2.66 -15.51
N GLU A 107 1.61 3.37 -15.53
CA GLU A 107 0.95 3.80 -16.77
C GLU A 107 1.75 4.85 -17.55
N VAL A 108 2.51 5.71 -16.87
CA VAL A 108 3.40 6.68 -17.53
C VAL A 108 4.53 5.99 -18.28
N PHE A 109 5.21 5.04 -17.63
CA PHE A 109 6.36 4.33 -18.23
C PHE A 109 5.93 3.19 -19.16
N VAL A 110 4.79 2.57 -18.87
CA VAL A 110 4.28 1.41 -19.58
C VAL A 110 2.94 1.79 -20.19
N LYS A 111 3.03 2.57 -21.28
CA LYS A 111 1.87 2.91 -22.12
C LYS A 111 1.10 1.64 -22.47
N LYS A 112 -0.24 1.73 -22.52
CA LYS A 112 -1.18 0.72 -23.05
C LYS A 112 -1.51 -0.49 -22.15
N VAL A 113 -1.22 -0.47 -20.84
CA VAL A 113 -1.79 -1.50 -19.93
C VAL A 113 -3.29 -1.29 -19.72
N ILE A 114 -3.73 -0.05 -19.64
CA ILE A 114 -5.15 0.30 -19.49
C ILE A 114 -5.58 1.16 -20.69
N VAL A 115 -6.63 0.74 -21.38
CA VAL A 115 -7.29 1.55 -22.40
C VAL A 115 -8.16 2.58 -21.66
N PHE A 116 -7.69 3.81 -21.56
CA PHE A 116 -8.47 4.91 -20.98
C PHE A 116 -9.72 5.17 -21.83
N VAL A 117 -10.87 4.70 -21.34
CA VAL A 117 -12.18 5.11 -21.85
C VAL A 117 -12.44 6.53 -21.34
N LYS A 118 -12.87 7.45 -22.20
CA LYS A 118 -13.29 8.81 -21.80
C LYS A 118 -14.24 8.67 -20.59
N ASN A 119 -13.92 9.34 -19.48
CA ASN A 119 -14.66 9.40 -18.20
C ASN A 119 -14.32 8.36 -17.11
N LYS A 120 -13.23 7.59 -17.22
CA LYS A 120 -12.73 6.82 -16.05
C LYS A 120 -11.85 7.69 -15.12
N PRO A 121 -11.89 7.43 -13.80
CA PRO A 121 -11.03 8.13 -12.84
C PRO A 121 -9.55 7.89 -13.16
N VAL A 122 -8.72 8.87 -12.81
CA VAL A 122 -7.27 8.91 -13.09
C VAL A 122 -6.50 7.84 -12.29
N SER A 123 -7.10 7.24 -11.25
CA SER A 123 -6.51 6.12 -10.51
C SER A 123 -7.32 4.84 -10.74
N THR A 124 -6.71 3.89 -11.44
CA THR A 124 -7.22 2.52 -11.50
C THR A 124 -6.71 1.76 -10.28
N PRO A 125 -7.56 0.98 -9.56
CA PRO A 125 -7.09 0.10 -8.50
C PRO A 125 -5.96 -0.81 -9.00
N LEU A 126 -4.93 -1.04 -8.18
CA LEU A 126 -3.81 -1.90 -8.54
C LEU A 126 -4.24 -3.30 -8.99
N ARG A 127 -5.37 -3.82 -8.45
CA ARG A 127 -5.88 -5.12 -8.85
C ARG A 127 -6.34 -5.14 -10.31
N ASP A 128 -7.11 -4.12 -10.69
CA ASP A 128 -7.60 -3.98 -12.06
C ASP A 128 -6.43 -3.83 -13.02
N TYR A 129 -5.40 -3.06 -12.66
CA TYR A 129 -4.17 -2.92 -13.45
C TYR A 129 -3.49 -4.28 -13.71
N ILE A 130 -3.33 -5.10 -12.68
CA ILE A 130 -2.74 -6.44 -12.80
C ILE A 130 -3.59 -7.35 -13.70
N ASP A 131 -4.91 -7.31 -13.53
CA ASP A 131 -5.83 -8.15 -14.30
C ASP A 131 -5.89 -7.72 -15.78
N PHE A 132 -5.80 -6.43 -16.08
CA PHE A 132 -5.65 -5.93 -17.45
C PHE A 132 -4.31 -6.35 -18.05
N HIS A 133 -3.21 -6.20 -17.30
CA HIS A 133 -1.89 -6.65 -17.73
C HIS A 133 -1.90 -8.15 -18.11
N ARG A 134 -2.49 -9.01 -17.26
CA ARG A 134 -2.66 -10.44 -17.54
C ARG A 134 -3.47 -10.71 -18.79
N LYS A 135 -4.59 -10.00 -18.99
CA LYS A 135 -5.42 -10.16 -20.20
C LYS A 135 -4.64 -9.81 -21.46
N LEU A 136 -3.83 -8.74 -21.44
CA LEU A 136 -3.00 -8.36 -22.59
C LEU A 136 -1.96 -9.43 -22.93
N MET A 137 -1.34 -10.03 -21.90
CA MET A 137 -0.44 -11.17 -22.06
C MET A 137 -1.15 -12.39 -22.66
N LEU A 138 -2.32 -12.77 -22.11
CA LEU A 138 -3.10 -13.92 -22.58
C LEU A 138 -3.58 -13.77 -24.03
N LEU A 139 -3.94 -12.55 -24.44
CA LEU A 139 -4.39 -12.24 -25.79
C LEU A 139 -3.23 -12.03 -26.79
N GLY A 140 -1.98 -12.14 -26.35
CA GLY A 140 -0.80 -11.95 -27.21
C GLY A 140 -0.54 -10.49 -27.59
N TYR A 141 -1.20 -9.52 -26.95
CA TYR A 141 -0.94 -8.10 -27.14
C TYR A 141 0.32 -7.61 -26.42
N ARG A 142 0.89 -8.44 -25.53
CA ARG A 142 2.12 -8.15 -24.80
C ARG A 142 2.95 -9.43 -24.63
N SER A 143 4.28 -9.28 -24.64
CA SER A 143 5.25 -10.33 -24.33
C SER A 143 5.70 -10.26 -22.86
N SER A 144 6.24 -11.36 -22.35
CA SER A 144 6.78 -11.41 -20.99
C SER A 144 7.99 -10.49 -20.88
N ASP A 145 7.93 -9.55 -19.95
CA ASP A 145 8.95 -8.53 -19.70
C ASP A 145 9.20 -8.35 -18.19
N HIS A 146 10.02 -7.36 -17.83
CA HIS A 146 10.36 -7.08 -16.43
C HIS A 146 9.12 -6.72 -15.59
N LEU A 147 8.15 -5.99 -16.16
CA LEU A 147 6.89 -5.68 -15.49
C LEU A 147 6.09 -6.97 -15.24
N SER A 148 5.96 -7.81 -16.26
CA SER A 148 5.28 -9.10 -16.18
C SER A 148 5.85 -9.98 -15.07
N THR A 149 7.18 -10.03 -14.97
CA THR A 149 7.90 -10.81 -13.96
C THR A 149 7.65 -10.27 -12.57
N CYS A 150 7.77 -8.94 -12.38
CA CYS A 150 7.49 -8.27 -11.11
C CYS A 150 6.05 -8.54 -10.63
N LEU A 151 5.05 -8.35 -11.51
CA LEU A 151 3.64 -8.57 -11.15
C LEU A 151 3.34 -10.03 -10.83
N THR A 152 3.96 -10.99 -11.53
CA THR A 152 3.80 -12.42 -11.23
C THR A 152 4.45 -12.79 -9.90
N ASN A 153 5.66 -12.31 -9.62
CA ASN A 153 6.36 -12.60 -8.36
C ASN A 153 5.63 -12.01 -7.15
N SER A 154 5.02 -10.83 -7.32
CA SER A 154 4.27 -10.15 -6.27
C SER A 154 2.84 -10.66 -6.11
N ASP A 155 2.33 -11.49 -7.02
CA ASP A 155 0.93 -11.93 -7.00
C ASP A 155 0.50 -12.67 -5.72
N PRO A 156 1.29 -13.58 -5.12
CA PRO A 156 0.88 -14.25 -3.89
C PRO A 156 0.58 -13.26 -2.76
N PHE A 157 1.41 -12.21 -2.64
CA PHE A 157 1.20 -11.12 -1.70
C PHE A 157 -0.01 -10.27 -2.07
N LEU A 158 -0.06 -9.79 -3.32
CA LEU A 158 -1.11 -8.87 -3.77
C LEU A 158 -2.49 -9.54 -3.74
N SER A 159 -2.61 -10.81 -4.13
CA SER A 159 -3.85 -11.58 -4.04
C SER A 159 -4.28 -11.82 -2.58
N LYS A 160 -3.34 -11.97 -1.64
CA LYS A 160 -3.65 -12.14 -0.21
C LYS A 160 -4.14 -10.85 0.45
N TYR A 161 -3.50 -9.71 0.18
CA TYR A 161 -3.72 -8.47 0.96
C TYR A 161 -4.48 -7.36 0.22
N LEU A 162 -4.42 -7.28 -1.11
CA LEU A 162 -4.94 -6.11 -1.82
C LEU A 162 -6.46 -5.95 -1.68
N THR A 163 -7.20 -7.06 -1.74
CA THR A 163 -8.65 -7.08 -1.50
C THR A 163 -9.01 -6.56 -0.11
N HIS A 164 -8.23 -6.96 0.91
CA HIS A 164 -8.42 -6.50 2.29
C HIS A 164 -8.14 -4.99 2.42
N ILE A 165 -7.03 -4.52 1.85
CA ILE A 165 -6.65 -3.10 1.87
C ILE A 165 -7.73 -2.26 1.19
N THR A 166 -8.23 -2.69 0.02
CA THR A 166 -9.32 -1.99 -0.69
C THR A 166 -10.61 -1.99 0.13
N MET A 167 -10.99 -3.11 0.73
CA MET A 167 -12.20 -3.20 1.55
C MET A 167 -12.10 -2.30 2.78
N LEU A 168 -10.99 -2.36 3.52
CA LEU A 168 -10.74 -1.52 4.69
C LEU A 168 -10.71 -0.03 4.32
N ARG A 169 -10.02 0.34 3.24
CA ARG A 169 -9.99 1.72 2.71
C ARG A 169 -11.40 2.22 2.40
N ASN A 170 -12.23 1.42 1.72
CA ASN A 170 -13.59 1.82 1.41
C ASN A 170 -14.45 1.97 2.67
N ARG A 171 -14.31 1.08 3.65
CA ARG A 171 -15.00 1.22 4.94
C ARG A 171 -14.60 2.53 5.64
N PHE A 172 -13.30 2.80 5.75
CA PHE A 172 -12.79 4.01 6.41
C PHE A 172 -13.15 5.32 5.69
N MET A 173 -13.28 5.29 4.36
CA MET A 173 -13.70 6.47 3.58
C MET A 173 -15.20 6.77 3.68
N HIS A 174 -16.02 5.76 3.96
CA HIS A 174 -17.49 5.90 4.00
C HIS A 174 -18.08 5.90 5.42
N GLY A 175 -17.25 5.83 6.47
CA GLY A 175 -17.68 5.99 7.86
C GLY A 175 -16.66 5.48 8.88
N TYR A 176 -16.89 5.81 10.16
CA TYR A 176 -16.06 5.34 11.28
C TYR A 176 -16.50 3.94 11.71
N SER A 177 -16.32 2.95 10.84
CA SER A 177 -16.48 1.55 11.26
C SER A 177 -15.23 1.13 12.03
N ILE A 178 -15.39 0.76 13.30
CA ILE A 178 -14.36 0.04 14.04
C ILE A 178 -14.15 -1.27 13.28
N ASN A 179 -12.95 -1.45 12.70
CA ASN A 179 -12.58 -2.66 11.95
C ASN A 179 -11.51 -3.45 12.71
N ILE A 180 -11.27 -3.12 13.98
CA ILE A 180 -10.31 -3.79 14.85
C ILE A 180 -11.00 -4.05 16.18
N GLU A 181 -11.06 -5.31 16.57
CA GLU A 181 -11.77 -5.75 17.78
C GLU A 181 -10.91 -6.66 18.65
N MET A 182 -11.35 -6.82 19.89
CA MET A 182 -10.76 -7.76 20.82
C MET A 182 -11.22 -9.19 20.49
N SER A 183 -10.27 -10.10 20.35
CA SER A 183 -10.53 -11.54 20.24
C SER A 183 -9.75 -12.26 21.34
N GLY A 184 -10.39 -12.47 22.49
CA GLY A 184 -9.71 -13.00 23.68
C GLY A 184 -8.64 -12.03 24.19
N THR A 185 -7.37 -12.43 24.08
CA THR A 185 -6.19 -11.64 24.50
C THR A 185 -5.53 -10.89 23.35
N GLU A 186 -6.14 -10.92 22.17
CA GLU A 186 -5.58 -10.38 20.94
C GLU A 186 -6.41 -9.22 20.39
N TYR A 187 -5.75 -8.28 19.70
CA TYR A 187 -6.40 -7.15 19.03
C TYR A 187 -6.25 -7.34 17.53
N VAL A 188 -7.36 -7.69 16.87
CA VAL A 188 -7.36 -8.28 15.52
C VAL A 188 -8.23 -7.47 14.57
N ILE A 189 -7.87 -7.48 13.29
CA ILE A 189 -8.66 -6.86 12.23
C ILE A 189 -9.88 -7.74 11.96
N GLU A 190 -11.06 -7.16 12.14
CA GLU A 190 -12.33 -7.90 12.14
C GLU A 190 -13.04 -7.81 10.78
N ASN A 191 -14.00 -8.73 10.56
CA ASN A 191 -14.94 -8.68 9.43
C ASN A 191 -14.29 -8.70 8.04
N LEU A 192 -13.13 -9.34 7.89
CA LEU A 192 -12.45 -9.59 6.62
C LEU A 192 -12.91 -10.92 5.98
N ASN A 193 -14.17 -10.98 5.53
CA ASN A 193 -14.67 -12.13 4.77
C ASN A 193 -14.25 -12.03 3.30
N SER A 194 -12.96 -12.19 2.98
CA SER A 194 -12.48 -12.20 1.59
C SER A 194 -11.99 -13.56 1.07
N GLY A 195 -12.09 -14.61 1.90
CA GLY A 195 -11.75 -15.98 1.52
C GLY A 195 -10.24 -16.30 1.48
N THR A 196 -9.36 -15.28 1.52
CA THR A 196 -7.89 -15.47 1.53
C THR A 196 -7.26 -15.47 2.93
N LEU A 197 -7.89 -14.82 3.91
CA LEU A 197 -7.53 -14.90 5.32
C LEU A 197 -8.72 -15.45 6.11
N SER A 198 -8.47 -16.44 6.96
CA SER A 198 -9.49 -16.93 7.89
C SER A 198 -9.63 -15.98 9.08
N ALA A 199 -10.83 -15.81 9.62
CA ALA A 199 -11.14 -14.93 10.75
C ALA A 199 -10.37 -15.22 12.06
N ARG A 200 -9.62 -16.34 12.13
CA ARG A 200 -8.74 -16.72 13.26
C ARG A 200 -7.27 -16.84 12.87
N SER A 201 -6.89 -16.31 11.71
CA SER A 201 -5.48 -16.31 11.31
C SER A 201 -4.71 -15.32 12.19
N THR A 202 -3.52 -15.73 12.63
CA THR A 202 -2.58 -14.80 13.27
C THR A 202 -2.19 -13.63 12.38
N ASP A 203 -2.39 -13.77 11.07
CA ASP A 203 -2.16 -12.71 10.08
C ASP A 203 -3.10 -11.51 10.26
N LEU A 204 -4.16 -11.64 11.08
CA LEU A 204 -5.10 -10.57 11.40
C LEU A 204 -4.70 -9.78 12.65
N LEU A 205 -3.68 -10.21 13.38
CA LEU A 205 -3.12 -9.41 14.47
C LEU A 205 -2.57 -8.10 13.90
N ILE A 206 -2.87 -6.98 14.55
CA ILE A 206 -2.58 -5.66 13.99
C ILE A 206 -1.08 -5.44 13.72
N ASP A 207 -0.22 -5.87 14.64
CA ASP A 207 1.24 -5.82 14.53
C ASP A 207 1.74 -6.68 13.37
N ARG A 208 1.25 -7.92 13.26
CA ARG A 208 1.65 -8.87 12.20
C ARG A 208 1.15 -8.45 10.83
N TYR A 209 -0.12 -8.05 10.73
CA TYR A 209 -0.72 -7.58 9.50
C TYR A 209 0.03 -6.37 8.96
N THR A 210 0.24 -5.35 9.79
CA THR A 210 0.90 -4.10 9.36
C THR A 210 2.36 -4.36 9.00
N LYS A 211 3.07 -5.22 9.75
CA LYS A 211 4.43 -5.65 9.41
C LYS A 211 4.50 -6.34 8.05
N GLU A 212 3.73 -7.41 7.86
CA GLU A 212 3.80 -8.22 6.64
C GLU A 212 3.41 -7.39 5.41
N VAL A 213 2.37 -6.56 5.54
CA VAL A 213 1.97 -5.64 4.47
C VAL A 213 3.07 -4.63 4.17
N LEU A 214 3.71 -4.03 5.18
CA LEU A 214 4.79 -3.06 4.98
C LEU A 214 6.00 -3.68 4.28
N GLU A 215 6.52 -4.79 4.81
CA GLU A 215 7.70 -5.48 4.28
C GLU A 215 7.48 -5.95 2.83
N LYS A 216 6.32 -6.55 2.55
CA LYS A 216 6.00 -7.02 1.19
C LYS A 216 5.74 -5.86 0.23
N SER A 217 5.18 -4.75 0.71
CA SER A 217 5.05 -3.53 -0.09
C SER A 217 6.41 -2.96 -0.44
N GLU A 218 7.39 -2.98 0.48
CA GLU A 218 8.75 -2.51 0.22
C GLU A 218 9.40 -3.29 -0.93
N VAL A 219 9.31 -4.63 -0.88
CA VAL A 219 9.83 -5.52 -1.91
C VAL A 219 9.14 -5.22 -3.25
N PHE A 220 7.81 -5.15 -3.25
CA PHE A 220 7.05 -4.84 -4.47
C PHE A 220 7.42 -3.49 -5.07
N ILE A 221 7.53 -2.43 -4.26
CA ILE A 221 7.93 -1.09 -4.73
C ILE A 221 9.31 -1.16 -5.37
N ARG A 222 10.28 -1.80 -4.70
CA ARG A 222 11.66 -1.91 -5.22
C ARG A 222 11.69 -2.64 -6.56
N GLU A 223 11.04 -3.79 -6.65
CA GLU A 223 10.96 -4.58 -7.89
C GLU A 223 10.25 -3.82 -9.01
N LEU A 224 9.17 -3.11 -8.67
CA LEU A 224 8.42 -2.31 -9.64
C LEU A 224 9.29 -1.16 -10.16
N MET A 225 10.02 -0.43 -9.31
CA MET A 225 10.91 0.65 -9.75
C MET A 225 12.01 0.13 -10.69
N VAL A 226 12.60 -1.04 -10.40
CA VAL A 226 13.56 -1.70 -11.30
C VAL A 226 12.90 -2.04 -12.63
N ALA A 227 11.70 -2.63 -12.62
CA ALA A 227 10.98 -2.98 -13.83
C ALA A 227 10.65 -1.74 -14.68
N LEU A 228 10.16 -0.66 -14.06
CA LEU A 228 9.84 0.59 -14.76
C LEU A 228 11.08 1.26 -15.35
N TYR A 229 12.21 1.23 -14.62
CA TYR A 229 13.48 1.76 -15.10
C TYR A 229 13.99 1.02 -16.35
N GLU A 230 13.97 -0.32 -16.35
CA GLU A 230 14.39 -1.11 -17.52
C GLU A 230 13.46 -0.91 -18.72
N MET A 231 12.15 -0.78 -18.49
CA MET A 231 11.18 -0.44 -19.54
C MET A 231 11.38 0.99 -20.09
N GLY A 232 11.79 1.92 -19.23
CA GLY A 232 12.13 3.30 -19.61
C GLY A 232 13.33 3.38 -20.55
N LYS A 233 14.38 2.56 -20.32
CA LYS A 233 15.55 2.48 -21.21
C LYS A 233 15.17 2.06 -22.63
N GLY A 234 14.35 1.01 -22.77
CA GLY A 234 13.89 0.52 -24.08
C GLY A 234 13.00 1.50 -24.86
N SER A 235 12.42 2.49 -24.17
CA SER A 235 11.56 3.51 -24.79
C SER A 235 12.36 4.68 -25.40
N SER A 236 13.60 4.90 -24.94
CA SER A 236 14.48 5.97 -25.45
C SER A 236 15.15 5.66 -26.80
N SER A 237 15.12 4.41 -27.27
CA SER A 237 15.68 4.01 -28.58
C SER A 237 14.73 4.23 -29.77
N ASN A 238 13.53 4.76 -29.54
CA ASN A 238 12.52 5.02 -30.59
C ASN A 238 12.08 6.50 -30.67
N ILE A 239 12.95 7.44 -30.25
CA ILE A 239 12.74 8.87 -30.54
C ILE A 239 13.45 9.15 -31.88
N PRO A 240 12.73 9.30 -33.00
CA PRO A 240 13.36 9.77 -34.23
C PRO A 240 13.83 11.21 -33.99
N ALA A 241 15.04 11.51 -34.47
CA ALA A 241 15.55 12.86 -34.60
C ALA A 241 14.62 13.76 -35.44
#